data_AF-A0A8J2XSM5-F1
#
_entry.id   AF-A0A8J2XSM5-F1
#
_cell.length_a   1.000
_cell.length_b   1.000
_cell.length_c   1.000
_cell.angle_alpha   90.00
_cell.angle_beta   90.00
_cell.angle_gamma   90.00
#
_symmetry.space_group_name_H-M   'P 1'
#
loop_
_entity.id
_entity.type
_entity.pdbx_description
1 polymer ?
#
loop_
_entity_poly.entity_id
_entity_poly.type
_entity_poly.pdbx_seq_one_letter_code
_entity_poly.pdbx_strand_id
1 'polypeptide(L)'
;MKKINILVILAAALTGLFSCKRDMALKDPANSPAGSAFISLIDVSPNLDNVLNASADTFNVLFNGVKVTGNTPGTAAAMTFGSIYPFAGTANGYAAVPAGNQQIEFVKGFNTLDSLVLATFHETLTAGQYYTFMITDSINSTRDSARMFIKDVLPPDTLGFYNLRFVNAAWNDTAGIDIWSKRNSGNIYTNAKPGTITGFSAYASNWLLSDTLFVRRTGTHIGLDTLNTQYFYQLRSYTLVYKGNALSNKKTDPKRRHLIAYVNQ
;
A
#
# COMPACT_ATOMS: atom_id res chain seq x y z
N MET A 1 -15.08 55.09 -30.65
CA MET A 1 -15.70 54.01 -29.85
C MET A 1 -14.77 52.81 -29.84
N LYS A 2 -13.93 52.66 -28.81
CA LYS A 2 -13.02 51.51 -28.65
C LYS A 2 -13.70 50.45 -27.79
N LYS A 3 -14.24 49.40 -28.43
CA LYS A 3 -14.73 48.19 -27.75
C LYS A 3 -13.52 47.30 -27.45
N ILE A 4 -12.85 47.54 -26.32
CA ILE A 4 -11.76 46.69 -25.85
C ILE A 4 -12.34 45.61 -24.94
N ASN A 5 -12.48 44.41 -25.49
CA ASN A 5 -12.18 43.10 -24.90
C ASN A 5 -12.42 42.90 -23.38
N ILE A 6 -13.67 43.05 -22.93
CA ILE A 6 -14.09 42.60 -21.58
C ILE A 6 -14.11 41.06 -21.48
N LEU A 7 -14.23 40.33 -22.59
CA LEU A 7 -14.27 38.86 -22.59
C LEU A 7 -12.91 38.19 -22.28
N VAL A 8 -11.78 38.83 -22.59
CA VAL A 8 -10.44 38.22 -22.39
C VAL A 8 -10.01 38.31 -20.93
N ILE A 9 -10.44 39.36 -20.21
CA ILE A 9 -10.11 39.55 -18.78
C ILE A 9 -10.89 38.56 -17.90
N LEU A 10 -12.12 38.20 -18.28
CA LEU A 10 -12.93 37.24 -17.53
C LEU A 10 -12.41 35.80 -17.69
N ALA A 11 -11.88 35.43 -18.86
CA ALA A 11 -11.27 34.12 -19.10
C ALA A 11 -9.93 33.93 -18.35
N ALA A 12 -9.13 35.00 -18.22
CA ALA A 12 -7.87 34.97 -17.46
C ALA A 12 -8.08 35.00 -15.92
N ALA A 13 -9.19 35.59 -15.45
CA ALA A 13 -9.54 35.57 -14.03
C ALA A 13 -10.10 34.21 -13.56
N LEU A 14 -10.76 33.46 -14.46
CA LEU A 14 -11.31 32.12 -14.15
C LEU A 14 -10.24 31.02 -14.17
N THR A 15 -9.13 31.19 -14.88
CA THR A 15 -7.99 30.24 -14.84
C THR A 15 -7.09 30.43 -13.62
N GLY A 16 -7.19 31.57 -12.92
CA GLY A 16 -6.39 31.88 -11.73
C GLY A 16 -6.92 31.29 -10.41
N LEU A 17 -8.21 30.93 -10.34
CA LEU A 17 -8.84 30.48 -9.09
C LEU A 17 -8.84 28.95 -8.88
N PHE A 18 -8.30 28.18 -9.83
CA PHE A 18 -8.13 26.73 -9.69
C PHE A 18 -6.67 26.26 -9.71
N SER A 19 -5.69 27.17 -9.72
CA SER A 19 -4.28 26.79 -9.63
C SER A 19 -3.85 26.57 -8.18
N CYS A 20 -4.44 25.55 -7.54
CA CYS A 20 -3.74 24.86 -6.46
C CYS A 20 -2.59 24.10 -7.13
N LYS A 21 -1.42 24.74 -7.25
CA LYS A 21 -0.27 24.15 -7.95
C LYS A 21 0.13 22.85 -7.24
N ARG A 22 -0.09 21.71 -7.90
CA ARG A 22 0.43 20.43 -7.43
C ARG A 22 1.95 20.44 -7.49
N ASP A 23 2.59 20.07 -6.38
CA ASP A 23 4.04 19.96 -6.30
C ASP A 23 4.43 18.52 -6.63
N MET A 24 4.99 18.35 -7.84
CA MET A 24 5.41 17.04 -8.35
C MET A 24 6.89 16.77 -8.13
N ALA A 25 7.61 17.71 -7.49
CA ALA A 25 8.93 17.41 -6.95
C ALA A 25 8.76 16.47 -5.75
N LEU A 26 9.50 15.36 -5.76
CA LEU A 26 9.59 14.50 -4.59
C LEU A 26 10.22 15.31 -3.45
N LYS A 27 9.46 15.57 -2.38
CA LYS A 27 10.03 16.10 -1.15
C LYS A 27 10.53 14.94 -0.32
N ASP A 28 11.77 15.07 0.14
CA ASP A 28 12.46 14.06 0.91
C ASP A 28 11.65 13.74 2.20
N PRO A 29 11.18 12.49 2.39
CA PRO A 29 10.53 12.06 3.62
C PRO A 29 11.46 12.12 4.85
N ALA A 30 12.78 12.24 4.65
CA ALA A 30 13.78 12.13 5.71
C ALA A 30 13.84 13.34 6.66
N ASN A 31 13.20 14.45 6.34
CA ASN A 31 12.94 15.50 7.32
C ASN A 31 11.57 15.21 7.94
N SER A 32 11.56 14.62 9.14
CA SER A 32 10.36 14.41 9.95
C SER A 32 10.15 15.60 10.88
N PRO A 33 9.53 16.72 10.43
CA PRO A 33 9.24 17.83 11.32
C PRO A 33 8.29 17.38 12.44
N ALA A 34 8.37 18.04 13.58
CA ALA A 34 7.40 17.90 14.66
C ALA A 34 5.98 18.06 14.09
N GLY A 35 5.06 17.14 14.45
CA GLY A 35 3.70 17.12 13.92
C GLY A 35 3.50 16.26 12.67
N SER A 36 4.45 15.40 12.32
CA SER A 36 4.28 14.41 11.23
C SER A 36 3.54 13.15 11.70
N ALA A 37 2.84 12.50 10.77
CA ALA A 37 2.43 11.10 10.85
C ALA A 37 3.26 10.26 9.85
N PHE A 38 3.23 8.95 9.99
CA PHE A 38 4.08 8.04 9.20
C PHE A 38 3.21 7.11 8.36
N ILE A 39 3.47 7.04 7.06
CA ILE A 39 2.66 6.28 6.10
C ILE A 39 3.49 5.27 5.31
N SER A 40 2.99 4.04 5.21
CA SER A 40 3.44 3.02 4.26
C SER A 40 2.37 2.87 3.19
N LEU A 41 2.76 2.91 1.93
CA LEU A 41 1.88 2.77 0.78
C LEU A 41 2.17 1.45 0.10
N ILE A 42 1.15 0.65 -0.14
CA ILE A 42 1.30 -0.69 -0.73
C ILE A 42 0.29 -0.84 -1.86
N ASP A 43 0.76 -1.22 -3.05
CA ASP A 43 -0.12 -1.62 -4.14
C ASP A 43 -0.13 -3.13 -4.31
N VAL A 44 -1.29 -3.74 -4.05
CA VAL A 44 -1.54 -5.16 -4.27
C VAL A 44 -2.76 -5.40 -5.15
N SER A 45 -3.18 -4.39 -5.92
CA SER A 45 -4.41 -4.39 -6.69
C SER A 45 -4.23 -5.01 -8.08
N PRO A 46 -4.75 -6.24 -8.33
CA PRO A 46 -4.48 -6.93 -9.58
C PRO A 46 -5.18 -6.27 -10.80
N ASN A 47 -6.11 -5.34 -10.59
CA ASN A 47 -6.98 -4.84 -11.65
C ASN A 47 -7.14 -3.31 -11.64
N LEU A 48 -6.14 -2.59 -11.13
CA LEU A 48 -6.20 -1.13 -10.96
C LEU A 48 -6.52 -0.42 -12.28
N ASP A 49 -5.83 -0.79 -13.36
CA ASP A 49 -6.02 -0.19 -14.69
C ASP A 49 -7.42 -0.32 -15.25
N ASN A 50 -8.00 -1.52 -15.23
CA ASN A 50 -9.34 -1.74 -15.76
C ASN A 50 -10.40 -1.01 -14.94
N VAL A 51 -10.14 -0.82 -13.64
CA VAL A 51 -11.05 -0.07 -12.76
C VAL A 51 -10.96 1.44 -13.02
N LEU A 52 -9.75 1.93 -13.32
CA LEU A 52 -9.47 3.34 -13.50
C LEU A 52 -9.54 3.79 -14.96
N ASN A 53 -9.83 2.87 -15.89
CA ASN A 53 -9.68 3.07 -17.34
C ASN A 53 -8.30 3.67 -17.69
N ALA A 54 -7.27 3.24 -16.96
CA ALA A 54 -5.91 3.71 -17.13
C ALA A 54 -5.16 2.83 -18.14
N SER A 55 -4.20 3.45 -18.83
CA SER A 55 -3.38 2.80 -19.86
C SER A 55 -2.13 2.11 -19.30
N ALA A 56 -1.91 2.18 -17.98
CA ALA A 56 -0.75 1.60 -17.30
C ALA A 56 -0.97 1.57 -15.78
N ASP A 57 -0.63 0.44 -15.14
CA ASP A 57 -0.73 0.17 -13.69
C ASP A 57 0.37 0.96 -12.95
N THR A 58 0.43 2.27 -13.22
CA THR A 58 1.40 3.19 -12.65
C THR A 58 0.72 4.46 -12.16
N PHE A 59 0.96 4.81 -10.89
CA PHE A 59 0.36 5.99 -10.28
C PHE A 59 1.30 6.66 -9.28
N ASN A 60 1.09 7.94 -9.03
CA ASN A 60 1.72 8.67 -7.94
C ASN A 60 0.68 8.91 -6.83
N VAL A 61 1.13 8.99 -5.59
CA VAL A 61 0.29 9.38 -4.45
C VAL A 61 0.71 10.75 -3.97
N LEU A 62 -0.28 11.64 -3.84
CA LEU A 62 -0.12 12.99 -3.33
C LEU A 62 -0.88 13.12 -2.01
N PHE A 63 -0.32 13.87 -1.08
CA PHE A 63 -0.97 14.31 0.13
C PHE A 63 -1.14 15.83 0.05
N ASN A 64 -2.39 16.31 0.05
CA ASN A 64 -2.74 17.72 -0.11
C ASN A 64 -2.04 18.38 -1.31
N GLY A 65 -2.00 17.67 -2.45
CA GLY A 65 -1.35 18.15 -3.69
C GLY A 65 0.18 18.03 -3.72
N VAL A 66 0.82 17.47 -2.69
CA VAL A 66 2.28 17.25 -2.64
C VAL A 66 2.60 15.78 -2.89
N LYS A 67 3.46 15.49 -3.89
CA LYS A 67 3.89 14.13 -4.22
C LYS A 67 4.66 13.48 -3.07
N VAL A 68 4.20 12.31 -2.63
CA VAL A 68 4.86 11.51 -1.60
C VAL A 68 5.59 10.31 -2.21
N THR A 69 5.03 9.62 -3.19
CA THR A 69 5.66 8.41 -3.77
C THR A 69 6.73 8.73 -4.81
N GLY A 70 7.85 8.01 -4.80
CA GLY A 70 8.86 8.01 -5.87
C GLY A 70 10.26 7.67 -5.37
N ASN A 71 11.11 7.08 -6.22
CA ASN A 71 12.52 6.83 -5.88
C ASN A 71 13.36 8.04 -6.29
N THR A 72 13.60 8.96 -5.35
CA THR A 72 14.54 10.09 -5.49
C THR A 72 14.03 11.25 -6.38
N PRO A 73 14.35 12.52 -6.02
CA PRO A 73 14.12 13.65 -6.92
C PRO A 73 14.80 13.41 -8.27
N GLY A 74 14.05 13.58 -9.37
CA GLY A 74 14.58 13.46 -10.74
C GLY A 74 14.42 12.10 -11.42
N THR A 75 13.75 11.10 -10.81
CA THR A 75 13.39 9.86 -11.52
C THR A 75 11.89 9.74 -11.80
N ALA A 76 11.57 8.97 -12.85
CA ALA A 76 10.23 8.73 -13.37
C ALA A 76 9.43 7.65 -12.60
N ALA A 77 9.89 7.18 -11.44
CA ALA A 77 9.28 6.02 -10.80
C ALA A 77 7.96 6.35 -10.10
N ALA A 78 6.88 5.79 -10.63
CA ALA A 78 5.54 5.73 -10.04
C ALA A 78 5.35 4.41 -9.26
N MET A 79 4.36 4.35 -8.37
CA MET A 79 3.88 3.10 -7.78
C MET A 79 3.43 2.15 -8.88
N THR A 80 3.69 0.87 -8.73
CA THR A 80 3.23 -0.20 -9.65
C THR A 80 2.70 -1.41 -8.90
N PHE A 81 2.01 -2.32 -9.58
CA PHE A 81 1.49 -3.53 -8.94
C PHE A 81 2.58 -4.31 -8.17
N GLY A 82 2.32 -4.55 -6.88
CA GLY A 82 3.23 -5.25 -5.97
C GLY A 82 4.25 -4.34 -5.28
N SER A 83 4.30 -3.05 -5.61
CA SER A 83 5.21 -2.08 -5.02
C SER A 83 4.83 -1.68 -3.59
N ILE A 84 5.85 -1.27 -2.84
CA ILE A 84 5.76 -0.71 -1.50
C ILE A 84 6.53 0.60 -1.49
N TYR A 85 6.02 1.59 -0.79
CA TYR A 85 6.68 2.85 -0.58
C TYR A 85 6.57 3.33 0.88
N PRO A 86 7.65 3.83 1.49
CA PRO A 86 9.03 3.76 1.00
C PRO A 86 9.58 2.33 1.15
N PHE A 87 10.60 2.00 0.37
CA PHE A 87 11.28 0.72 0.51
C PHE A 87 12.00 0.66 1.88
N ALA A 88 11.86 -0.46 2.60
CA ALA A 88 12.32 -0.59 3.99
C ALA A 88 13.82 -0.29 4.19
N GLY A 89 14.65 -0.48 3.17
CA GLY A 89 16.10 -0.23 3.23
C GLY A 89 16.53 1.23 3.40
N THR A 90 15.65 2.21 3.18
CA THR A 90 15.99 3.64 3.27
C THR A 90 15.22 4.42 4.34
N ALA A 91 14.09 3.91 4.84
CA ALA A 91 13.19 4.70 5.69
C ALA A 91 12.39 3.88 6.74
N ASN A 92 12.89 2.70 7.17
CA ASN A 92 12.17 1.81 8.09
C ASN A 92 10.70 1.57 7.67
N GLY A 93 10.43 1.48 6.36
CA GLY A 93 9.11 1.14 5.82
C GLY A 93 8.03 2.24 5.83
N TYR A 94 8.32 3.46 6.34
CA TYR A 94 7.35 4.57 6.39
C TYR A 94 7.93 5.91 5.93
N ALA A 95 7.11 6.68 5.23
CA ALA A 95 7.40 8.06 4.85
C ALA A 95 6.72 9.02 5.83
N ALA A 96 7.39 10.12 6.18
CA ALA A 96 6.77 11.18 6.96
C ALA A 96 5.81 12.00 6.08
N VAL A 97 4.61 12.26 6.60
CA VAL A 97 3.60 13.14 5.99
C VAL A 97 3.02 14.07 7.06
N PRO A 98 2.50 15.26 6.71
CA PRO A 98 1.83 16.13 7.68
C PRO A 98 0.68 15.41 8.40
N ALA A 99 0.56 15.61 9.72
CA ALA A 99 -0.62 15.18 10.45
C ALA A 99 -1.84 16.09 10.17
N GLY A 100 -3.01 15.69 10.65
CA GLY A 100 -4.29 16.37 10.46
C GLY A 100 -5.09 15.79 9.29
N ASN A 101 -6.05 16.56 8.79
CA ASN A 101 -6.89 16.16 7.67
C ASN A 101 -6.05 16.14 6.38
N GLN A 102 -5.96 14.97 5.77
CA GLN A 102 -5.23 14.75 4.53
C GLN A 102 -6.21 14.42 3.42
N GLN A 103 -6.08 15.13 2.30
CA GLN A 103 -6.57 14.70 1.01
C GLN A 103 -5.50 13.85 0.35
N ILE A 104 -5.79 12.58 0.10
CA ILE A 104 -4.86 11.63 -0.50
C ILE A 104 -5.31 11.39 -1.95
N GLU A 105 -4.53 11.84 -2.91
CA GLU A 105 -4.85 11.75 -4.34
C GLU A 105 -3.97 10.72 -5.02
N PHE A 106 -4.59 9.80 -5.75
CA PHE A 106 -3.93 8.86 -6.62
C PHE A 106 -4.00 9.45 -8.03
N VAL A 107 -2.86 9.79 -8.60
CA VAL A 107 -2.79 10.41 -9.93
C VAL A 107 -2.04 9.52 -10.90
N LYS A 108 -2.37 9.61 -12.19
CA LYS A 108 -1.70 8.84 -13.23
C LYS A 108 -0.18 9.04 -13.19
N GLY A 109 0.59 7.96 -13.40
CA GLY A 109 2.04 7.86 -13.16
C GLY A 109 2.98 8.76 -13.97
N PHE A 110 2.48 9.75 -14.71
CA PHE A 110 3.33 10.75 -15.37
C PHE A 110 3.70 11.89 -14.41
N ASN A 111 4.94 12.36 -14.48
CA ASN A 111 5.45 13.50 -13.70
C ASN A 111 5.07 14.84 -14.35
N THR A 112 3.79 15.01 -14.69
CA THR A 112 3.26 16.23 -15.32
C THR A 112 2.33 16.95 -14.36
N LEU A 113 2.28 18.29 -14.45
CA LEU A 113 1.38 19.10 -13.62
C LEU A 113 -0.11 18.81 -13.91
N ASP A 114 -0.43 18.32 -15.11
CA ASP A 114 -1.79 17.99 -15.57
C ASP A 114 -2.17 16.51 -15.36
N SER A 115 -1.53 15.82 -14.41
CA SER A 115 -1.82 14.41 -14.17
C SER A 115 -3.26 14.19 -13.69
N LEU A 116 -4.00 13.37 -14.45
CA LEU A 116 -5.37 12.96 -14.14
C LEU A 116 -5.44 12.31 -12.75
N VAL A 117 -6.36 12.82 -11.92
CA VAL A 117 -6.72 12.16 -10.65
C VAL A 117 -7.54 10.93 -10.96
N LEU A 118 -7.05 9.80 -10.47
CA LEU A 118 -7.71 8.51 -10.60
C LEU A 118 -8.62 8.23 -9.40
N ALA A 119 -8.21 8.64 -8.19
CA ALA A 119 -9.01 8.56 -6.97
C ALA A 119 -8.59 9.59 -5.93
N THR A 120 -9.52 9.93 -5.05
CA THR A 120 -9.29 10.85 -3.92
C THR A 120 -9.86 10.25 -2.64
N PHE A 121 -9.08 10.32 -1.56
CA PHE A 121 -9.47 9.90 -0.22
C PHE A 121 -9.29 11.04 0.77
N HIS A 122 -10.02 10.94 1.88
CA HIS A 122 -9.93 11.88 2.98
C HIS A 122 -9.71 11.09 4.26
N GLU A 123 -8.53 11.23 4.85
CA GLU A 123 -8.15 10.53 6.08
C GLU A 123 -7.63 11.54 7.11
N THR A 124 -7.83 11.23 8.38
CA THR A 124 -7.29 12.05 9.49
C THR A 124 -6.09 11.35 10.09
N LEU A 125 -4.91 11.94 9.94
CA LEU A 125 -3.67 11.40 10.49
C LEU A 125 -3.35 12.04 11.84
N THR A 126 -3.06 11.23 12.84
CA THR A 126 -2.62 11.73 14.14
C THR A 126 -1.09 11.80 14.18
N ALA A 127 -0.55 12.90 14.70
CA ALA A 127 0.90 13.07 14.82
C ALA A 127 1.55 11.93 15.64
N GLY A 128 2.70 11.45 15.18
CA GLY A 128 3.46 10.34 15.78
C GLY A 128 2.86 8.96 15.57
N GLN A 129 1.75 8.83 14.85
CA GLN A 129 1.12 7.54 14.56
C GLN A 129 1.56 7.00 13.19
N TYR A 130 1.55 5.67 13.08
CA TYR A 130 1.93 4.92 11.90
C TYR A 130 0.70 4.39 11.20
N TYR A 131 0.74 4.38 9.88
CA TYR A 131 -0.37 3.98 9.04
C TYR A 131 0.12 3.17 7.84
N THR A 132 -0.66 2.19 7.42
CA THR A 132 -0.49 1.48 6.15
C THR A 132 -1.71 1.76 5.29
N PHE A 133 -1.51 2.33 4.09
CA PHE A 133 -2.52 2.43 3.06
C PHE A 133 -2.23 1.42 1.96
N MET A 134 -3.04 0.36 1.92
CA MET A 134 -2.94 -0.71 0.94
C MET A 134 -4.09 -0.63 -0.08
N ILE A 135 -3.77 -0.68 -1.37
CA ILE A 135 -4.75 -0.80 -2.44
C ILE A 135 -4.84 -2.26 -2.84
N THR A 136 -6.02 -2.87 -2.67
CA THR A 136 -6.17 -4.33 -2.67
C THR A 136 -7.03 -4.87 -3.81
N ASP A 137 -8.02 -4.13 -4.30
CA ASP A 137 -8.85 -4.56 -5.44
C ASP A 137 -9.09 -3.49 -6.53
N SER A 138 -10.28 -2.94 -6.59
CA SER A 138 -10.78 -1.75 -7.25
C SER A 138 -10.82 -0.60 -6.25
N ILE A 139 -10.02 0.42 -6.51
CA ILE A 139 -10.03 1.68 -5.74
C ILE A 139 -11.41 2.36 -5.66
N ASN A 140 -12.34 1.98 -6.57
CA ASN A 140 -13.73 2.44 -6.65
C ASN A 140 -14.73 1.53 -5.90
N SER A 141 -14.30 0.39 -5.38
CA SER A 141 -15.16 -0.51 -4.62
C SER A 141 -15.43 0.07 -3.23
N THR A 142 -16.68 0.03 -2.79
CA THR A 142 -17.12 0.49 -1.48
C THR A 142 -16.90 -0.54 -0.37
N ARG A 143 -16.27 -1.68 -0.68
CA ARG A 143 -15.96 -2.73 0.30
C ARG A 143 -14.73 -2.33 1.11
N ASP A 144 -14.72 -2.56 2.42
CA ASP A 144 -13.53 -2.32 3.25
C ASP A 144 -12.33 -3.19 2.83
N SER A 145 -12.57 -4.30 2.12
CA SER A 145 -11.53 -5.15 1.54
C SER A 145 -10.91 -4.57 0.26
N ALA A 146 -11.39 -3.43 -0.21
CA ALA A 146 -11.01 -2.82 -1.48
C ALA A 146 -9.83 -1.87 -1.42
N ARG A 147 -9.73 -1.27 -0.25
CA ARG A 147 -8.70 -0.36 0.18
C ARG A 147 -8.60 -0.54 1.68
N MET A 148 -7.39 -0.70 2.19
CA MET A 148 -7.17 -0.88 3.61
C MET A 148 -6.36 0.29 4.11
N PHE A 149 -7.00 1.14 4.90
CA PHE A 149 -6.34 2.19 5.65
C PHE A 149 -6.21 1.72 7.10
N ILE A 150 -5.00 1.31 7.47
CA ILE A 150 -4.72 0.62 8.73
C ILE A 150 -3.92 1.56 9.61
N LYS A 151 -4.35 1.77 10.86
CA LYS A 151 -3.51 2.37 11.88
C LYS A 151 -2.61 1.29 12.49
N ASP A 152 -1.31 1.45 12.34
CA ASP A 152 -0.33 0.46 12.73
C ASP A 152 0.02 0.63 14.21
N VAL A 153 -0.31 -0.41 15.00
CA VAL A 153 0.11 -0.52 16.40
C VAL A 153 1.34 -1.43 16.42
N LEU A 154 2.51 -0.82 16.28
CA LEU A 154 3.79 -1.52 16.25
C LEU A 154 4.14 -1.97 17.69
N PRO A 155 4.30 -3.28 17.94
CA PRO A 155 4.72 -3.76 19.24
C PRO A 155 6.16 -3.31 19.55
N PRO A 156 6.54 -3.21 20.83
CA PRO A 156 7.92 -2.92 21.19
C PRO A 156 8.88 -4.01 20.71
N ASP A 157 10.07 -3.59 20.30
CA ASP A 157 11.12 -4.51 19.85
C ASP A 157 11.59 -5.39 21.01
N THR A 158 11.41 -6.70 20.87
CA THR A 158 11.79 -7.69 21.88
C THR A 158 12.84 -8.63 21.31
N LEU A 159 14.01 -8.70 21.96
CA LEU A 159 15.11 -9.56 21.52
C LEU A 159 14.67 -11.02 21.45
N GLY A 160 15.03 -11.69 20.36
CA GLY A 160 14.59 -13.07 20.09
C GLY A 160 13.20 -13.21 19.48
N PHE A 161 12.49 -12.11 19.20
CA PHE A 161 11.15 -12.16 18.59
C PHE A 161 11.06 -11.29 17.33
N TYR A 162 10.15 -11.67 16.44
CA TYR A 162 9.64 -10.82 15.36
C TYR A 162 8.13 -10.69 15.50
N ASN A 163 7.56 -9.63 14.95
CA ASN A 163 6.13 -9.40 14.95
C ASN A 163 5.55 -9.71 13.57
N LEU A 164 4.40 -10.37 13.52
CA LEU A 164 3.73 -10.72 12.29
C LEU A 164 2.26 -10.32 12.36
N ARG A 165 1.79 -9.61 11.34
CA ARG A 165 0.36 -9.47 11.05
C ARG A 165 0.02 -10.09 9.72
N PHE A 166 -1.24 -10.42 9.52
CA PHE A 166 -1.75 -10.95 8.28
C PHE A 166 -2.84 -10.07 7.68
N VAL A 167 -2.80 -9.94 6.35
CA VAL A 167 -3.80 -9.27 5.54
C VAL A 167 -4.22 -10.21 4.40
N ASN A 168 -5.52 -10.50 4.33
CA ASN A 168 -6.10 -11.19 3.17
C ASN A 168 -6.71 -10.17 2.21
N ALA A 169 -5.96 -9.83 1.17
CA ALA A 169 -6.31 -8.90 0.10
C ALA A 169 -6.69 -9.61 -1.21
N ALA A 170 -7.05 -10.91 -1.18
CA ALA A 170 -7.38 -11.64 -2.40
C ALA A 170 -8.69 -11.14 -3.04
N TRP A 171 -8.64 -10.83 -4.33
CA TRP A 171 -9.79 -10.41 -5.12
C TRP A 171 -10.52 -11.62 -5.74
N ASN A 172 -11.85 -11.51 -5.90
CA ASN A 172 -12.75 -12.58 -6.37
C ASN A 172 -12.68 -13.90 -5.58
N ASP A 173 -12.23 -13.84 -4.32
CA ASP A 173 -12.31 -14.97 -3.40
C ASP A 173 -13.43 -14.73 -2.37
N THR A 174 -14.03 -15.81 -1.87
CA THR A 174 -15.06 -15.76 -0.82
C THR A 174 -14.79 -16.73 0.32
N ALA A 175 -13.84 -17.66 0.13
CA ALA A 175 -13.53 -18.70 1.11
C ALA A 175 -12.40 -18.27 2.06
N GLY A 176 -12.43 -18.80 3.28
CA GLY A 176 -11.35 -18.65 4.25
C GLY A 176 -10.09 -19.40 3.82
N ILE A 177 -8.94 -18.89 4.28
CA ILE A 177 -7.65 -19.55 4.13
C ILE A 177 -6.94 -19.73 5.47
N ASP A 178 -6.09 -20.75 5.51
CA ASP A 178 -5.15 -21.00 6.59
C ASP A 178 -3.72 -20.74 6.08
N ILE A 179 -2.88 -20.18 6.94
CA ILE A 179 -1.44 -20.03 6.69
C ILE A 179 -0.72 -21.01 7.60
N TRP A 180 -0.16 -22.06 7.00
CA TRP A 180 0.62 -23.06 7.73
C TRP A 180 2.11 -22.75 7.62
N SER A 181 2.79 -22.67 8.77
CA SER A 181 4.24 -22.51 8.87
C SER A 181 4.91 -23.86 9.01
N LYS A 182 5.89 -24.14 8.13
CA LYS A 182 6.71 -25.36 8.21
C LYS A 182 7.55 -25.38 9.47
N ARG A 183 8.13 -24.24 9.82
CA ARG A 183 8.97 -24.11 11.01
C ARG A 183 8.18 -24.34 12.29
N ASN A 184 7.01 -23.71 12.41
CA ASN A 184 6.18 -23.81 13.62
C ASN A 184 5.35 -25.10 13.63
N SER A 185 5.41 -25.90 12.56
CA SER A 185 4.62 -27.12 12.35
C SER A 185 3.12 -26.92 12.63
N GLY A 186 2.57 -25.77 12.24
CA GLY A 186 1.21 -25.38 12.60
C GLY A 186 0.65 -24.20 11.81
N ASN A 187 -0.67 -24.01 11.92
CA ASN A 187 -1.33 -22.83 11.38
C ASN A 187 -0.99 -21.61 12.23
N ILE A 188 -0.43 -20.57 11.61
CA ILE A 188 -0.17 -19.26 12.24
C ILE A 188 -1.34 -18.28 12.02
N TYR A 189 -2.16 -18.54 10.99
CA TYR A 189 -3.45 -17.89 10.78
C TYR A 189 -4.46 -18.93 10.30
N THR A 190 -5.71 -18.85 10.73
CA THR A 190 -6.78 -19.82 10.40
C THR A 190 -8.07 -19.09 10.03
N ASN A 191 -8.80 -19.63 9.07
CA ASN A 191 -10.09 -19.12 8.60
C ASN A 191 -10.09 -17.63 8.24
N ALA A 192 -8.98 -17.12 7.71
CA ALA A 192 -8.86 -15.73 7.35
C ALA A 192 -9.58 -15.47 6.02
N LYS A 193 -10.76 -14.82 6.09
CA LYS A 193 -11.56 -14.47 4.91
C LYS A 193 -10.98 -13.25 4.17
N PRO A 194 -11.25 -13.06 2.88
CA PRO A 194 -10.91 -11.82 2.18
C PRO A 194 -11.39 -10.59 2.94
N GLY A 195 -10.53 -9.58 3.07
CA GLY A 195 -10.73 -8.41 3.93
C GLY A 195 -10.20 -8.55 5.36
N THR A 196 -9.76 -9.74 5.79
CA THR A 196 -9.22 -9.94 7.15
C THR A 196 -7.91 -9.17 7.32
N ILE A 197 -7.83 -8.41 8.41
CA ILE A 197 -6.62 -7.73 8.89
C ILE A 197 -6.43 -8.14 10.35
N THR A 198 -5.27 -8.71 10.69
CA THR A 198 -4.94 -9.04 12.07
C THR A 198 -4.10 -7.95 12.72
N GLY A 199 -4.08 -7.92 14.06
CA GLY A 199 -3.01 -7.24 14.78
C GLY A 199 -1.66 -7.92 14.60
N PHE A 200 -0.60 -7.26 15.05
CA PHE A 200 0.72 -7.86 15.16
C PHE A 200 0.76 -8.85 16.34
N SER A 201 1.30 -10.04 16.10
CA SER A 201 1.57 -11.04 17.12
C SER A 201 3.06 -11.38 17.13
N ALA A 202 3.63 -11.56 18.30
CA ALA A 202 5.04 -11.90 18.46
C ALA A 202 5.26 -13.41 18.22
N TYR A 203 6.31 -13.73 17.47
CA TYR A 203 6.77 -15.08 17.19
C TYR A 203 8.25 -15.19 17.48
N ALA A 204 8.67 -16.33 18.04
CA ALA A 204 10.08 -16.59 18.31
C ALA A 204 10.89 -16.57 17.01
N SER A 205 11.94 -15.76 16.96
CA SER A 205 12.85 -15.66 15.83
C SER A 205 13.97 -16.68 15.96
N ASN A 206 14.23 -17.38 14.85
CA ASN A 206 15.52 -18.00 14.60
C ASN A 206 16.00 -17.45 13.26
N TRP A 207 16.72 -16.33 13.32
CA TRP A 207 17.10 -15.50 12.18
C TRP A 207 18.10 -16.18 11.23
N LEU A 208 18.71 -17.29 11.64
CA LEU A 208 19.60 -18.11 10.81
C LEU A 208 18.85 -19.08 9.91
N LEU A 209 17.59 -19.38 10.23
CA LEU A 209 16.77 -20.29 9.45
C LEU A 209 15.78 -19.50 8.60
N SER A 210 15.31 -20.09 7.51
CA SER A 210 14.15 -19.64 6.75
C SER A 210 12.90 -20.47 7.06
N ASP A 211 11.72 -19.93 6.80
CA ASP A 211 10.45 -20.63 6.91
C ASP A 211 9.84 -20.83 5.53
N THR A 212 9.00 -21.85 5.41
CA THR A 212 8.16 -22.07 4.24
C THR A 212 6.70 -21.97 4.69
N LEU A 213 6.01 -20.98 4.15
CA LEU A 213 4.61 -20.74 4.46
C LEU A 213 3.73 -21.29 3.34
N PHE A 214 2.67 -22.00 3.71
CA PHE A 214 1.71 -22.58 2.80
C PHE A 214 0.36 -21.93 3.00
N VAL A 215 -0.22 -21.40 1.93
CA VAL A 215 -1.61 -20.95 1.93
C VAL A 215 -2.48 -22.15 1.57
N ARG A 216 -3.48 -22.44 2.40
CA ARG A 216 -4.41 -23.56 2.19
C ARG A 216 -5.85 -23.09 2.30
N ARG A 217 -6.78 -23.77 1.62
CA ARG A 217 -8.21 -23.59 1.92
C ARG A 217 -8.50 -24.09 3.33
N THR A 218 -9.21 -23.28 4.11
CA THR A 218 -9.45 -23.56 5.52
C THR A 218 -10.03 -24.94 5.75
N GLY A 219 -9.46 -25.66 6.72
CA GLY A 219 -9.88 -27.02 7.07
C GLY A 219 -9.56 -28.09 6.02
N THR A 220 -8.75 -27.77 5.00
CA THR A 220 -8.36 -28.72 3.95
C THR A 220 -6.84 -28.69 3.69
N HIS A 221 -6.36 -29.65 2.90
CA HIS A 221 -4.98 -29.68 2.41
C HIS A 221 -4.83 -29.08 1.01
N ILE A 222 -5.87 -28.43 0.47
CA ILE A 222 -5.83 -27.82 -0.85
C ILE A 222 -4.92 -26.59 -0.78
N GLY A 223 -3.73 -26.71 -1.35
CA GLY A 223 -2.75 -25.64 -1.44
C GLY A 223 -3.15 -24.58 -2.48
N LEU A 224 -3.00 -23.32 -2.12
CA LEU A 224 -3.29 -22.17 -2.98
C LEU A 224 -2.04 -21.43 -3.41
N ASP A 225 -1.04 -21.34 -2.51
CA ASP A 225 0.27 -20.76 -2.81
C ASP A 225 1.31 -21.20 -1.78
N THR A 226 2.58 -21.00 -2.09
CA THR A 226 3.71 -21.27 -1.19
C THR A 226 4.70 -20.11 -1.22
N LEU A 227 4.99 -19.53 -0.06
CA LEU A 227 6.10 -18.61 0.13
C LEU A 227 7.30 -19.40 0.67
N ASN A 228 8.28 -19.66 -0.18
CA ASN A 228 9.48 -20.41 0.16
C ASN A 228 10.57 -19.49 0.69
N THR A 229 11.39 -20.02 1.61
CA THR A 229 12.65 -19.38 2.03
C THR A 229 12.45 -17.97 2.64
N GLN A 230 11.38 -17.78 3.41
CA GLN A 230 11.13 -16.50 4.08
C GLN A 230 11.97 -16.38 5.36
N TYR A 231 12.79 -15.33 5.46
CA TYR A 231 13.51 -15.00 6.68
C TYR A 231 12.74 -13.96 7.48
N PHE A 232 12.53 -14.26 8.76
CA PHE A 232 11.96 -13.32 9.74
C PHE A 232 13.02 -12.97 10.77
N TYR A 233 13.66 -11.82 10.58
CA TYR A 233 14.68 -11.29 11.48
C TYR A 233 14.01 -10.83 12.78
N GLN A 234 14.70 -11.03 13.89
CA GLN A 234 14.29 -10.48 15.18
C GLN A 234 14.27 -8.95 15.16
N LEU A 235 13.53 -8.34 16.09
CA LEU A 235 13.38 -6.88 16.22
C LEU A 235 12.77 -6.23 14.97
N ARG A 236 11.94 -6.99 14.25
CA ARG A 236 11.27 -6.53 13.03
C ARG A 236 9.79 -6.86 13.09
N SER A 237 9.01 -6.01 12.43
CA SER A 237 7.56 -6.19 12.24
C SER A 237 7.28 -6.47 10.77
N TYR A 238 6.49 -7.50 10.49
CA TYR A 238 6.18 -7.95 9.14
C TYR A 238 4.68 -8.00 8.89
N THR A 239 4.28 -7.59 7.68
CA THR A 239 2.95 -7.85 7.14
C THR A 239 3.02 -8.99 6.14
N LEU A 240 2.35 -10.10 6.43
CA LEU A 240 2.02 -11.09 5.42
C LEU A 240 0.78 -10.64 4.66
N VAL A 241 0.86 -10.62 3.33
CA VAL A 241 -0.26 -10.24 2.48
C VAL A 241 -0.55 -11.37 1.51
N TYR A 242 -1.76 -11.93 1.58
CA TYR A 242 -2.28 -12.80 0.55
C TYR A 242 -3.07 -11.95 -0.45
N LYS A 243 -2.57 -11.82 -1.67
CA LYS A 243 -3.08 -10.87 -2.67
C LYS A 243 -3.34 -11.51 -4.03
N GLY A 244 -3.99 -10.78 -4.93
CA GLY A 244 -4.19 -11.16 -6.33
C GLY A 244 -5.57 -11.71 -6.65
N ASN A 245 -5.82 -12.05 -7.91
CA ASN A 245 -7.12 -12.49 -8.41
C ASN A 245 -7.31 -14.00 -8.27
N ALA A 246 -8.37 -14.42 -7.58
CA ALA A 246 -8.71 -15.83 -7.39
C ALA A 246 -9.14 -16.57 -8.65
N LEU A 247 -9.57 -15.83 -9.67
CA LEU A 247 -9.95 -16.38 -10.98
C LEU A 247 -8.73 -16.62 -11.87
N SER A 248 -7.56 -16.10 -11.51
CA SER A 248 -6.33 -16.34 -12.27
C SER A 248 -5.56 -17.52 -11.70
N ASN A 249 -5.40 -18.56 -12.53
CA ASN A 249 -4.74 -19.81 -12.18
C ASN A 249 -3.39 -20.02 -12.88
N LYS A 250 -2.97 -19.09 -13.74
CA LYS A 250 -1.72 -19.22 -14.49
C LYS A 250 -0.56 -18.81 -13.61
N LYS A 251 0.42 -19.70 -13.38
CA LYS A 251 1.62 -19.39 -12.58
C LYS A 251 2.44 -18.23 -13.13
N THR A 252 2.37 -18.00 -14.43
CA THR A 252 3.04 -16.90 -15.13
C THR A 252 2.31 -15.56 -15.01
N ASP A 253 1.07 -15.54 -14.51
CA ASP A 253 0.35 -14.30 -14.29
C ASP A 253 0.81 -13.66 -12.97
N PRO A 254 1.47 -12.48 -13.00
CA PRO A 254 1.89 -11.79 -11.78
C PRO A 254 0.70 -11.39 -10.89
N LYS A 255 -0.50 -11.29 -11.48
CA LYS A 255 -1.74 -10.89 -10.80
C LYS A 255 -2.51 -12.08 -10.21
N ARG A 256 -1.98 -13.31 -10.31
CA ARG A 256 -2.54 -14.51 -9.64
C ARG A 256 -2.55 -14.34 -8.12
N ARG A 257 -3.31 -15.19 -7.43
CA ARG A 257 -3.20 -15.27 -5.96
C ARG A 257 -1.81 -15.69 -5.52
N HIS A 258 -1.22 -14.93 -4.61
CA HIS A 258 0.08 -15.25 -4.01
C HIS A 258 0.26 -14.62 -2.62
N LEU A 259 1.08 -15.27 -1.80
CA LEU A 259 1.51 -14.80 -0.49
C LEU A 259 2.86 -14.11 -0.60
N ILE A 260 2.98 -13.00 0.11
CA ILE A 260 4.20 -12.20 0.19
C ILE A 260 4.38 -11.66 1.61
N ALA A 261 5.61 -11.29 1.95
CA ALA A 261 5.96 -10.65 3.22
C ALA A 261 6.55 -9.26 2.97
N TYR A 262 6.08 -8.30 3.74
CA TYR A 262 6.56 -6.92 3.76
C TYR A 262 7.15 -6.60 5.13
N VAL A 263 8.28 -5.89 5.15
CA VAL A 263 8.88 -5.39 6.40
C VAL A 263 8.27 -4.02 6.70
N ASN A 264 7.65 -3.88 7.87
CA ASN A 264 7.14 -2.62 8.38
C ASN A 264 8.20 -1.85 9.16
N GLN A 265 8.99 -2.54 9.98
CA GLN A 265 10.01 -1.97 10.84
C GLN A 265 11.10 -3.01 11.05
#